data_AF-G5IJX8-F1
#
_entry.id   AF-G5IJX8-F1
#
_cell.length_a   1.000
_cell.length_b   1.000
_cell.length_c   1.000
_cell.angle_alpha   90.00
_cell.angle_beta   90.00
_cell.angle_gamma   90.00
#
_symmetry.space_group_name_H-M   'P 1'
#
loop_
_entity.id
_entity.type
_entity.pdbx_description
1 polymer ?
#
loop_
_entity_poly.entity_id
_entity_poly.type
_entity_poly.pdbx_seq_one_letter_code
_entity_poly.pdbx_strand_id
1 'polypeptide(L)'
;MWMRQKVVDQMISKEVLYGLLYDYMREYGWNGAKLIFMKPDLVDLFLRNETHRKITTWEAERILNQKLQVKRKRGRGYIGRSISANAQKAYEHGLKPISRFTTADLKACGFDYSLEFFKWLVKNWGIKPEEIHHTSAACRRTYFYGEATIRHLVRWCNLKLLYRIYRKEITIPQAMNIRKIQFAKVQIADSLIGGRFGKPIDMDCIICDRLVYYSPQMCFRESDSRVHVLERYDARPVHGFENERLNFFEEKLLKFKTGFYRRYIKE
;
A
#
# COMPACT_ATOMS: atom_id res chain seq x y z
N MET A 1 -13.93 17.58 65.76
CA MET A 1 -12.65 18.26 65.47
C MET A 1 -11.99 17.53 64.29
N TRP A 2 -12.30 17.94 63.07
CA TRP A 2 -11.85 17.25 61.85
C TRP A 2 -10.41 17.66 61.52
N MET A 3 -9.50 16.68 61.51
CA MET A 3 -8.15 16.84 61.00
C MET A 3 -8.19 17.25 59.53
N ARG A 4 -7.84 18.51 59.25
CA ARG A 4 -7.44 18.96 57.92
C ARG A 4 -6.13 18.26 57.57
N GLN A 5 -6.21 17.12 56.88
CA GLN A 5 -5.07 16.53 56.19
C GLN A 5 -4.61 17.55 55.13
N LYS A 6 -3.52 18.27 55.40
CA LYS A 6 -2.80 19.03 54.37
C LYS A 6 -2.36 18.03 53.31
N VAL A 7 -3.06 17.99 52.18
CA VAL A 7 -2.51 17.44 50.94
C VAL A 7 -1.32 18.34 50.63
N VAL A 8 -0.11 17.81 50.82
CA VAL A 8 1.10 18.46 50.34
C VAL A 8 1.02 18.35 48.82
N ASP A 9 0.65 19.44 48.15
CA ASP A 9 0.70 19.52 46.69
C ASP A 9 2.11 19.16 46.24
N GLN A 10 2.28 17.94 45.70
CA GLN A 10 3.56 17.52 45.15
C GLN A 10 3.82 18.39 43.92
N MET A 11 4.75 19.32 44.07
CA MET A 11 5.21 20.16 42.98
C MET A 11 5.86 19.28 41.90
N ILE A 12 5.25 19.23 40.72
CA ILE A 12 5.80 18.50 39.57
C ILE A 12 6.98 19.30 39.01
N SER A 13 8.09 18.61 38.76
CA SER A 13 9.30 19.24 38.25
C SER A 13 9.10 19.80 36.83
N LYS A 14 9.88 20.82 36.48
CA LYS A 14 9.82 21.44 35.15
C LYS A 14 10.18 20.44 34.06
N GLU A 15 11.17 19.58 34.33
CA GLU A 15 11.66 18.55 33.41
C GLU A 15 10.55 17.56 33.06
N VAL A 16 9.76 17.14 34.04
CA VAL A 16 8.61 16.23 33.83
C VAL A 16 7.57 16.89 32.93
N LEU A 17 7.21 18.14 33.22
CA LEU A 17 6.22 18.87 32.42
C LEU A 17 6.69 19.16 30.99
N TYR A 18 7.95 19.53 30.80
CA TYR A 18 8.52 19.69 29.46
C TYR A 18 8.59 18.37 28.69
N GLY A 19 8.91 17.26 29.37
CA GLY A 19 8.86 15.92 28.76
C GLY A 19 7.46 15.56 28.26
N LEU A 20 6.43 15.81 29.08
CA LEU A 20 5.03 15.58 28.70
C LEU A 20 4.57 16.52 27.57
N LEU A 21 4.98 17.78 27.58
CA LEU A 21 4.71 18.72 26.49
C LEU A 21 5.37 18.28 25.19
N TYR A 22 6.62 17.81 25.25
CA TYR A 22 7.34 17.28 24.09
C TYR A 22 6.63 16.06 23.49
N ASP A 23 6.21 15.12 24.35
CA ASP A 23 5.38 13.98 23.95
C ASP A 23 4.08 14.45 23.28
N TYR A 24 3.44 15.48 23.81
CA TYR A 24 2.24 16.09 23.20
C TYR A 24 2.54 16.70 21.82
N MET A 25 3.62 17.47 21.68
CA MET A 25 4.02 18.10 20.42
C MET A 25 4.38 17.07 19.34
N ARG A 26 5.10 16.01 19.71
CA ARG A 26 5.40 14.89 18.81
C ARG A 26 4.12 14.24 18.28
N GLU A 27 3.10 14.12 19.14
CA GLU A 27 1.84 13.48 18.80
C GLU A 27 0.88 14.38 18.00
N TYR A 28 0.81 15.67 18.29
CA TYR A 28 -0.23 16.56 17.77
C TYR A 28 0.29 17.67 16.83
N GLY A 29 1.60 17.70 16.59
CA GLY A 29 2.30 18.70 15.79
C GLY A 29 2.96 19.79 16.64
N TRP A 30 4.03 20.39 16.10
CA TRP A 30 4.89 21.33 16.82
C TRP A 30 4.34 22.76 16.94
N ASN A 31 3.23 23.07 16.26
CA ASN A 31 2.72 24.42 16.19
C ASN A 31 1.77 24.73 17.36
N GLY A 32 2.16 25.67 18.21
CA GLY A 32 1.27 26.36 19.17
C GLY A 32 1.20 25.78 20.59
N ALA A 33 1.91 24.69 20.90
CA ALA A 33 1.98 24.17 22.26
C ALA A 33 3.18 24.75 23.02
N LYS A 34 2.96 25.27 24.24
CA LYS A 34 4.02 25.81 25.10
C LYS A 34 3.61 25.82 26.57
N LEU A 35 4.62 25.80 27.45
CA LEU A 35 4.48 26.03 28.88
C LEU A 35 5.19 27.34 29.25
N ILE A 36 4.56 28.18 30.06
CA ILE A 36 5.18 29.40 30.62
C ILE A 36 5.07 29.35 32.13
N PHE A 37 6.20 29.14 32.81
CA PHE A 37 6.25 29.10 34.26
C PHE A 37 6.26 30.51 34.84
N MET A 38 5.25 30.83 35.65
CA MET A 38 5.22 32.09 36.40
C MET A 38 5.88 31.94 37.76
N LYS A 39 5.72 30.76 38.38
CA LYS A 39 6.34 30.34 39.64
C LYS A 39 6.70 28.84 39.55
N PRO A 40 7.52 28.30 40.48
CA PRO A 40 7.85 26.88 40.48
C PRO A 40 6.62 25.94 40.48
N ASP A 41 5.53 26.38 41.09
CA ASP A 41 4.26 25.65 41.26
C ASP A 41 3.14 26.12 40.32
N LEU A 42 3.35 27.18 39.53
CA LEU A 42 2.29 27.84 38.75
C LEU A 42 2.71 28.10 37.29
N VAL A 43 1.87 27.66 36.35
CA VAL A 43 2.17 27.64 34.92
C VAL A 43 0.98 28.03 34.05
N ASP A 44 1.26 28.66 32.91
CA ASP A 44 0.32 28.77 31.79
C ASP A 44 0.63 27.66 30.77
N LEU A 45 -0.38 26.86 30.44
CA LEU A 45 -0.31 25.79 29.44
C LEU A 45 -1.11 26.18 28.20
N PHE A 46 -0.40 26.28 27.07
CA PHE A 46 -0.99 26.53 25.76
C PHE A 46 -0.93 25.24 24.95
N LEU A 47 -2.07 24.86 24.39
CA LEU A 47 -2.24 23.72 23.48
C LEU A 47 -2.93 24.23 22.20
N ARG A 48 -2.87 23.45 21.12
CA ARG A 48 -3.34 23.82 19.77
C ARG A 48 -4.70 24.53 19.71
N ASN A 49 -5.67 24.12 20.52
CA ASN A 49 -7.03 24.69 20.56
C ASN A 49 -7.48 25.09 21.98
N GLU A 50 -6.59 25.06 22.96
CA GLU A 50 -6.95 25.24 24.38
C GLU A 50 -5.87 26.05 25.10
N THR A 51 -6.27 26.93 26.00
CA THR A 51 -5.35 27.71 26.83
C THR A 51 -5.81 27.62 28.27
N HIS A 52 -4.89 27.21 29.15
CA HIS A 52 -5.11 27.08 30.58
C HIS A 52 -4.14 28.01 31.29
N ARG A 53 -4.65 29.03 31.97
CA ARG A 53 -3.82 30.07 32.62
C ARG A 53 -3.84 29.91 34.13
N LYS A 54 -2.69 30.20 34.76
CA LYS A 54 -2.53 30.19 36.22
C LYS A 54 -2.97 28.88 36.88
N ILE A 55 -2.62 27.76 36.25
CA ILE A 55 -2.86 26.43 36.80
C ILE A 55 -1.64 25.94 37.56
N THR A 56 -1.85 25.04 38.52
CA THR A 56 -0.75 24.41 39.24
C THR A 56 0.03 23.46 38.33
N THR A 57 1.30 23.15 38.69
CA THR A 57 2.10 22.17 37.95
C THR A 57 1.47 20.76 37.95
N TRP A 58 0.77 20.39 39.01
CA TRP A 58 -0.02 19.16 39.10
C TRP A 58 -1.22 19.16 38.14
N GLU A 59 -1.97 20.26 38.04
CA GLU A 59 -3.07 20.39 37.09
C GLU A 59 -2.59 20.32 35.64
N ALA A 60 -1.46 20.96 35.34
CA ALA A 60 -0.84 20.90 34.02
C ALA A 60 -0.41 19.48 33.65
N GLU A 61 0.20 18.74 34.58
CA GLU A 61 0.56 17.34 34.42
C GLU A 61 -0.68 16.48 34.15
N ARG A 62 -1.74 16.65 34.93
CA ARG A 62 -3.00 15.91 34.78
C ARG A 62 -3.64 16.16 33.41
N ILE A 63 -3.68 17.41 32.95
CA ILE A 63 -4.23 17.79 31.64
C ILE A 63 -3.42 17.14 30.52
N LEU A 64 -2.08 17.27 30.54
CA LEU A 64 -1.20 16.67 29.53
C LEU A 64 -1.35 15.14 29.51
N ASN A 65 -1.35 14.50 30.68
CA ASN A 65 -1.55 13.06 30.80
C ASN A 65 -2.92 12.62 30.29
N GLN A 66 -4.00 13.37 30.55
CA GLN A 66 -5.32 13.04 29.99
C GLN A 66 -5.32 13.13 28.46
N LYS A 67 -4.76 14.20 27.87
CA LYS A 67 -4.67 14.35 26.40
C LYS A 67 -3.81 13.26 25.76
N LEU A 68 -2.72 12.88 26.41
CA LEU A 68 -1.85 11.79 25.99
C LEU A 68 -2.53 10.42 26.19
N GLN A 69 -3.32 10.20 27.25
CA GLN A 69 -4.06 8.96 27.48
C GLN A 69 -5.22 8.76 26.49
N VAL A 70 -5.94 9.84 26.14
CA VAL A 70 -7.03 9.79 25.13
C VAL A 70 -6.48 9.35 23.77
N LYS A 71 -5.24 9.72 23.42
CA LYS A 71 -4.56 9.23 22.21
C LYS A 71 -3.81 7.91 22.39
N ARG A 72 -3.23 7.61 23.55
CA ARG A 72 -2.65 6.29 23.87
C ARG A 72 -3.73 5.19 23.86
N LYS A 73 -5.01 5.53 24.11
CA LYS A 73 -6.16 4.66 23.81
C LYS A 73 -6.45 4.47 22.31
N ARG A 74 -6.01 5.40 21.44
CA ARG A 74 -6.07 5.29 19.98
C ARG A 74 -4.87 4.57 19.37
N GLY A 75 -3.70 4.62 20.03
CA GLY A 75 -2.54 3.77 19.73
C GLY A 75 -2.42 2.63 20.73
N ARG A 76 -3.27 1.60 20.62
CA ARG A 76 -3.15 0.42 21.49
C ARG A 76 -1.82 -0.27 21.16
N GLY A 77 -0.85 -0.10 22.06
CA GLY A 77 0.44 -0.79 22.02
C GLY A 77 0.28 -2.31 21.94
N TYR A 78 1.41 -2.99 21.77
CA TYR A 78 1.50 -4.44 21.66
C TYR A 78 0.66 -5.17 22.71
N ILE A 79 -0.23 -6.07 22.28
CA ILE A 79 -0.88 -7.05 23.15
C ILE A 79 0.20 -8.07 23.53
N GLY A 80 0.51 -8.14 24.84
CA GLY A 80 1.47 -9.09 25.41
C GLY A 80 2.80 -9.20 24.66
N ARG A 81 3.58 -8.11 24.54
CA ARG A 81 4.92 -8.03 23.90
C ARG A 81 5.10 -8.68 22.51
N SER A 82 4.04 -9.19 21.87
CA SER A 82 4.14 -10.16 20.76
C SER A 82 3.32 -9.79 19.52
N ILE A 83 2.26 -8.99 19.65
CA ILE A 83 1.44 -8.57 18.50
C ILE A 83 0.94 -7.13 18.66
N SER A 84 1.09 -6.28 17.64
CA SER A 84 0.50 -4.92 17.70
C SER A 84 -1.03 -5.02 17.69
N ALA A 85 -1.74 -4.10 18.35
CA ALA A 85 -3.21 -4.13 18.33
C ALA A 85 -3.78 -3.98 16.91
N ASN A 86 -3.04 -3.36 15.98
CA ASN A 86 -3.42 -3.28 14.58
C ASN A 86 -3.27 -4.65 13.88
N ALA A 87 -2.21 -5.41 14.17
CA ALA A 87 -2.08 -6.78 13.70
C ALA A 87 -3.18 -7.69 14.29
N GLN A 88 -3.56 -7.49 15.55
CA GLN A 88 -4.69 -8.21 16.16
C GLN A 88 -6.01 -7.87 15.45
N LYS A 89 -6.29 -6.58 15.21
CA LYS A 89 -7.47 -6.15 14.44
C LYS A 89 -7.48 -6.71 13.03
N ALA A 90 -6.31 -6.78 12.37
CA ALA A 90 -6.20 -7.40 11.06
C ALA A 90 -6.64 -8.88 11.11
N TYR A 91 -6.23 -9.63 12.15
CA TYR A 91 -6.74 -11.00 12.36
C TYR A 91 -8.25 -11.04 12.62
N GLU A 92 -8.79 -10.12 13.42
CA GLU A 92 -10.23 -10.02 13.69
C GLU A 92 -11.03 -9.73 12.41
N HIS A 93 -10.45 -8.99 11.46
CA HIS A 93 -11.01 -8.74 10.13
C HIS A 93 -10.72 -9.86 9.11
N GLY A 94 -10.17 -11.00 9.56
CA GLY A 94 -9.89 -12.15 8.70
C GLY A 94 -8.60 -12.04 7.87
N LEU A 95 -7.80 -10.99 8.04
CA LEU A 95 -6.51 -10.84 7.38
C LEU A 95 -5.44 -11.66 8.09
N LYS A 96 -4.55 -12.28 7.32
CA LYS A 96 -3.50 -13.15 7.83
C LYS A 96 -2.16 -12.85 7.16
N PRO A 97 -1.03 -13.02 7.86
CA PRO A 97 0.26 -13.09 7.19
C PRO A 97 0.34 -14.37 6.37
N ILE A 98 1.19 -14.36 5.34
CA ILE A 98 1.41 -15.49 4.42
C ILE A 98 1.65 -16.80 5.16
N SER A 99 2.41 -16.77 6.26
CA SER A 99 2.76 -17.95 7.05
C SER A 99 1.57 -18.63 7.74
N ARG A 100 0.42 -17.95 7.85
CA ARG A 100 -0.79 -18.46 8.50
C ARG A 100 -1.90 -18.88 7.53
N PHE A 101 -1.67 -18.78 6.23
CA PHE A 101 -2.63 -19.30 5.25
C PHE A 101 -2.58 -20.83 5.19
N THR A 102 -3.76 -21.43 5.11
CA THR A 102 -3.96 -22.86 4.89
C THR A 102 -4.52 -23.11 3.48
N THR A 103 -4.46 -24.36 3.02
CA THR A 103 -5.13 -24.76 1.77
C THR A 103 -6.64 -24.54 1.83
N ALA A 104 -7.27 -24.72 3.00
CA ALA A 104 -8.70 -24.49 3.18
C ALA A 104 -9.08 -23.01 2.97
N ASP A 105 -8.29 -22.09 3.51
CA ASP A 105 -8.48 -20.64 3.32
C ASP A 105 -8.46 -20.27 1.82
N LEU A 106 -7.50 -20.84 1.07
CA LEU A 106 -7.35 -20.59 -0.36
C LEU A 106 -8.51 -21.16 -1.18
N LYS A 107 -8.93 -22.40 -0.90
CA LYS A 107 -10.06 -23.04 -1.56
C LYS A 107 -11.37 -22.29 -1.34
N ALA A 108 -11.61 -21.77 -0.12
CA ALA A 108 -12.80 -20.96 0.18
C ALA A 108 -12.89 -19.69 -0.69
N CYS A 109 -11.75 -19.19 -1.17
CA CYS A 109 -11.66 -18.04 -2.06
C CYS A 109 -11.65 -18.39 -3.56
N GLY A 110 -11.79 -19.68 -3.92
CA GLY A 110 -11.72 -20.17 -5.31
C GLY A 110 -10.30 -20.29 -5.86
N PHE A 111 -9.28 -20.38 -4.99
CA PHE A 111 -7.91 -20.63 -5.40
C PHE A 111 -7.60 -22.14 -5.31
N ASP A 112 -7.62 -22.80 -6.47
CA ASP A 112 -7.54 -24.27 -6.57
C ASP A 112 -6.11 -24.83 -6.66
N TYR A 113 -5.09 -23.99 -6.41
CA TYR A 113 -3.68 -24.39 -6.49
C TYR A 113 -3.08 -24.59 -5.10
N SER A 114 -1.85 -25.12 -5.04
CA SER A 114 -1.15 -25.40 -3.78
C SER A 114 -0.84 -24.14 -2.98
N LEU A 115 -0.75 -24.28 -1.65
CA LEU A 115 -0.32 -23.21 -0.75
C LEU A 115 1.08 -22.70 -1.11
N GLU A 116 1.98 -23.59 -1.50
CA GLU A 116 3.34 -23.21 -1.92
C GLU A 116 3.35 -22.38 -3.20
N PHE A 117 2.45 -22.66 -4.14
CA PHE A 117 2.29 -21.80 -5.31
C PHE A 117 1.74 -20.42 -4.94
N PHE A 118 0.79 -20.33 -4.01
CA PHE A 118 0.33 -19.04 -3.50
C PHE A 118 1.47 -18.23 -2.85
N LYS A 119 2.26 -18.86 -1.98
CA LYS A 119 3.45 -18.23 -1.36
C LYS A 119 4.45 -17.77 -2.42
N TRP A 120 4.67 -18.60 -3.44
CA TRP A 120 5.54 -18.27 -4.57
C TRP A 120 5.03 -17.06 -5.36
N LEU A 121 3.72 -16.96 -5.63
CA LEU A 121 3.12 -15.80 -6.29
C LEU A 121 3.35 -14.52 -5.49
N VAL A 122 3.11 -14.56 -4.18
CA VAL A 122 3.30 -13.38 -3.33
C VAL A 122 4.75 -12.90 -3.33
N LYS A 123 5.72 -13.83 -3.22
CA LYS A 123 7.14 -13.51 -3.20
C LYS A 123 7.69 -13.04 -4.54
N ASN A 124 7.30 -13.69 -5.65
CA ASN A 124 7.96 -13.50 -6.96
C ASN A 124 7.19 -12.57 -7.89
N TRP A 125 5.88 -12.37 -7.68
CA TRP A 125 5.04 -11.58 -8.60
C TRP A 125 4.46 -10.32 -7.96
N GLY A 126 4.97 -9.91 -6.79
CA GLY A 126 4.61 -8.64 -6.16
C GLY A 126 3.11 -8.50 -5.93
N ILE A 127 2.49 -9.51 -5.32
CA ILE A 127 1.10 -9.39 -4.89
C ILE A 127 1.05 -8.39 -3.75
N LYS A 128 0.26 -7.33 -3.91
CA LYS A 128 0.16 -6.27 -2.91
C LYS A 128 -0.63 -6.80 -1.70
N PRO A 129 -0.13 -6.58 -0.47
CA PRO A 129 -0.92 -6.83 0.72
C PRO A 129 -2.06 -5.82 0.86
N GLU A 130 -3.07 -6.19 1.63
CA GLU A 130 -4.16 -5.29 2.03
C GLU A 130 -3.69 -4.37 3.14
N GLU A 131 -2.92 -4.90 4.10
CA GLU A 131 -2.43 -4.13 5.24
C GLU A 131 -0.96 -4.47 5.55
N ILE A 132 -0.25 -3.51 6.15
CA ILE A 132 1.14 -3.65 6.57
C ILE A 132 1.22 -3.23 8.03
N HIS A 133 1.60 -4.15 8.91
CA HIS A 133 1.67 -3.90 10.34
C HIS A 133 3.03 -4.23 10.91
N HIS A 134 3.40 -3.56 12.00
CA HIS A 134 4.52 -3.98 12.82
C HIS A 134 4.09 -5.13 13.72
N THR A 135 4.89 -6.20 13.75
CA THR A 135 4.59 -7.39 14.57
C THR A 135 5.68 -7.71 15.59
N SER A 136 6.63 -6.80 15.83
CA SER A 136 7.61 -6.95 16.90
C SER A 136 8.12 -5.59 17.37
N ALA A 137 8.64 -5.52 18.60
CA ALA A 137 9.25 -4.31 19.17
C ALA A 137 10.37 -3.71 18.28
N ALA A 138 11.00 -4.52 17.44
CA ALA A 138 11.98 -4.09 16.43
C ALA A 138 11.34 -3.50 15.15
N CYS A 139 10.04 -3.18 15.16
CA CYS A 139 9.28 -2.64 14.03
C CYS A 139 9.34 -3.49 12.76
N ARG A 140 9.49 -4.82 12.86
CA ARG A 140 9.47 -5.70 11.69
C ARG A 140 8.11 -5.59 10.99
N ARG A 141 8.14 -5.14 9.73
CA ARG A 141 6.94 -5.04 8.88
C ARG A 141 6.49 -6.44 8.46
N THR A 142 5.21 -6.69 8.68
CA THR A 142 4.53 -7.92 8.27
C THR A 142 3.37 -7.56 7.36
N TYR A 143 3.31 -8.26 6.24
CA TYR A 143 2.32 -8.08 5.20
C TYR A 143 1.11 -8.98 5.45
N PHE A 144 -0.08 -8.38 5.47
CA PHE A 144 -1.34 -9.05 5.71
C PHE A 144 -2.16 -9.12 4.42
N TYR A 145 -2.72 -10.29 4.17
CA TYR A 145 -3.53 -10.60 2.99
C TYR A 145 -4.87 -11.14 3.46
N GLY A 146 -5.92 -10.88 2.68
CA GLY A 146 -7.27 -11.34 2.96
C GLY A 146 -7.92 -11.99 1.75
N GLU A 147 -9.20 -12.26 1.93
CA GLU A 147 -10.09 -12.78 0.89
C GLU A 147 -10.09 -11.89 -0.36
N ALA A 148 -10.12 -10.57 -0.19
CA ALA A 148 -10.14 -9.62 -1.31
C ALA A 148 -8.91 -9.78 -2.22
N THR A 149 -7.72 -9.94 -1.63
CA THR A 149 -6.51 -10.21 -2.39
C THR A 149 -6.59 -11.53 -3.15
N ILE A 150 -7.01 -12.62 -2.47
CA ILE A 150 -7.05 -13.94 -3.12
C ILE A 150 -8.08 -13.96 -4.26
N ARG A 151 -9.28 -13.42 -4.03
CA ARG A 151 -10.30 -13.29 -5.06
C ARG A 151 -9.83 -12.44 -6.23
N HIS A 152 -9.07 -11.37 -5.97
CA HIS A 152 -8.45 -10.57 -7.03
C HIS A 152 -7.50 -11.40 -7.89
N LEU A 153 -6.63 -12.22 -7.26
CA LEU A 153 -5.72 -13.12 -7.98
C LEU A 153 -6.48 -14.12 -8.85
N VAL A 154 -7.45 -14.81 -8.28
CA VAL A 154 -8.27 -15.80 -8.99
C VAL A 154 -8.97 -15.16 -10.19
N ARG A 155 -9.56 -13.99 -9.99
CA ARG A 155 -10.29 -13.27 -11.02
C ARG A 155 -9.38 -12.79 -12.14
N TRP A 156 -8.27 -12.14 -11.81
CA TRP A 156 -7.52 -11.35 -12.78
C TRP A 156 -6.16 -11.92 -13.18
N CYS A 157 -5.54 -12.83 -12.42
CA CYS A 157 -4.24 -13.39 -12.78
C CYS A 157 -4.35 -14.63 -13.68
N ASN A 158 -3.34 -14.84 -14.53
CA ASN A 158 -3.22 -16.05 -15.36
C ASN A 158 -2.65 -17.21 -14.54
N LEU A 159 -3.35 -17.63 -13.49
CA LEU A 159 -2.86 -18.62 -12.53
C LEU A 159 -2.38 -19.92 -13.21
N LYS A 160 -3.08 -20.39 -14.25
CA LYS A 160 -2.68 -21.58 -15.01
C LYS A 160 -1.31 -21.41 -15.68
N LEU A 161 -1.07 -20.28 -16.34
CA LEU A 161 0.21 -19.99 -16.99
C LEU A 161 1.34 -19.86 -15.95
N LEU A 162 1.08 -19.09 -14.90
CA LEU A 162 2.03 -18.86 -13.82
C LEU A 162 2.37 -20.16 -13.06
N TYR A 163 1.40 -21.08 -12.93
CA TYR A 163 1.62 -22.37 -12.30
C TYR A 163 2.58 -23.25 -13.11
N ARG A 164 2.46 -23.26 -14.44
CA ARG A 164 3.40 -23.97 -15.32
C ARG A 164 4.82 -23.41 -15.19
N ILE A 165 4.98 -22.08 -15.06
CA ILE A 165 6.27 -21.44 -14.76
C ILE A 165 6.80 -21.88 -13.40
N TYR A 166 5.97 -21.86 -12.36
CA TYR A 166 6.33 -22.31 -11.02
C TYR A 166 6.80 -23.78 -10.99
N ARG A 167 6.11 -24.65 -11.75
CA ARG A 167 6.46 -26.06 -11.91
C ARG A 167 7.68 -26.28 -12.81
N LYS A 168 8.25 -25.22 -13.38
CA LYS A 168 9.35 -25.25 -14.36
C LYS A 168 9.02 -26.03 -15.63
N GLU A 169 7.73 -26.14 -15.97
CA GLU A 169 7.26 -26.80 -17.19
C GLU A 169 7.48 -25.92 -18.42
N ILE A 170 7.48 -24.60 -18.23
CA ILE A 170 7.76 -23.61 -19.26
C ILE A 170 8.65 -22.50 -18.71
N THR A 171 9.46 -21.89 -19.58
CA THR A 171 10.26 -20.71 -19.29
C THR A 171 9.44 -19.41 -19.50
N ILE A 172 9.96 -18.27 -19.01
CA ILE A 172 9.35 -16.96 -19.24
C ILE A 172 9.24 -16.64 -20.75
N PRO A 173 10.29 -16.82 -21.59
CA PRO A 173 10.17 -16.63 -23.03
C PRO A 173 9.09 -17.51 -23.68
N GLN A 174 8.99 -18.78 -23.28
CA GLN A 174 7.91 -19.66 -23.78
C GLN A 174 6.53 -19.16 -23.35
N ALA A 175 6.38 -18.64 -22.13
CA ALA A 175 5.14 -18.05 -21.66
C ALA A 175 4.77 -16.76 -22.44
N MET A 176 5.76 -15.95 -22.82
CA MET A 176 5.55 -14.77 -23.68
C MET A 176 5.03 -15.18 -25.06
N ASN A 177 5.63 -16.22 -25.66
CA ASN A 177 5.17 -16.78 -26.93
C ASN A 177 3.73 -17.33 -26.85
N ILE A 178 3.40 -18.06 -25.77
CA ILE A 178 2.02 -18.55 -25.53
C ILE A 178 1.02 -17.38 -25.46
N ARG A 179 1.43 -16.26 -24.85
CA ARG A 179 0.63 -15.03 -24.73
C ARG A 179 0.73 -14.10 -25.93
N LYS A 180 1.49 -14.51 -26.96
CA LYS A 180 1.74 -13.72 -28.18
C LYS A 180 2.13 -12.29 -27.84
N ILE A 181 3.01 -12.13 -26.85
CA ILE A 181 3.55 -10.82 -26.45
C ILE A 181 4.60 -10.45 -27.49
N GLN A 182 4.37 -9.33 -28.19
CA GLN A 182 5.28 -8.82 -29.21
C GLN A 182 5.52 -7.34 -28.98
N PHE A 183 6.71 -6.85 -29.27
CA PHE A 183 7.00 -5.42 -29.32
C PHE A 183 6.67 -4.92 -30.73
N ALA A 184 6.18 -3.69 -30.85
CA ALA A 184 5.69 -3.20 -32.13
C ALA A 184 5.89 -1.70 -32.30
N LYS A 185 6.14 -1.29 -33.54
CA LYS A 185 5.94 0.08 -34.00
C LYS A 185 4.51 0.20 -34.49
N VAL A 186 3.77 1.15 -33.94
CA VAL A 186 2.35 1.34 -34.27
C VAL A 186 2.11 2.81 -34.56
N GLN A 187 1.39 3.08 -35.63
CA GLN A 187 0.84 4.39 -35.93
C GLN A 187 -0.62 4.44 -35.49
N ILE A 188 -0.99 5.49 -34.75
CA ILE A 188 -2.38 5.73 -34.34
C ILE A 188 -2.86 7.11 -34.79
N ALA A 189 -4.16 7.29 -34.96
CA ALA A 189 -4.72 8.64 -35.08
C ALA A 189 -4.73 9.36 -33.71
N ASP A 190 -4.30 10.62 -33.65
CA ASP A 190 -4.25 11.44 -32.43
C ASP A 190 -5.60 11.55 -31.70
N SER A 191 -6.70 11.42 -32.45
CA SER A 191 -8.07 11.38 -31.91
C SER A 191 -8.28 10.31 -30.84
N LEU A 192 -7.58 9.17 -30.91
CA LEU A 192 -7.63 8.10 -29.89
C LEU A 192 -7.06 8.53 -28.52
N ILE A 193 -6.27 9.60 -28.49
CA ILE A 193 -5.65 10.15 -27.29
C ILE A 193 -6.10 11.59 -27.00
N GLY A 194 -7.21 12.03 -27.60
CA GLY A 194 -7.81 13.35 -27.36
C GLY A 194 -7.34 14.46 -28.31
N GLY A 195 -6.61 14.11 -29.37
CA GLY A 195 -6.32 15.02 -30.48
C GLY A 195 -7.58 15.36 -31.29
N ARG A 196 -7.55 16.49 -32.00
CA ARG A 196 -8.73 17.00 -32.74
C ARG A 196 -8.71 16.70 -34.24
N PHE A 197 -7.55 16.36 -34.80
CA PHE A 197 -7.33 16.43 -36.25
C PHE A 197 -7.11 15.07 -36.92
N GLY A 198 -7.14 13.97 -36.17
CA GLY A 198 -6.89 12.63 -36.69
C GLY A 198 -5.46 12.43 -37.19
N LYS A 199 -4.50 13.26 -36.75
CA LYS A 199 -3.12 13.19 -37.26
C LYS A 199 -2.46 11.87 -36.87
N PRO A 200 -1.69 11.23 -37.77
CA PRO A 200 -0.96 10.02 -37.43
C PRO A 200 0.14 10.32 -36.41
N ILE A 201 0.29 9.44 -35.43
CA ILE A 201 1.33 9.47 -34.39
C ILE A 201 1.96 8.08 -34.31
N ASP A 202 3.27 8.03 -34.48
CA ASP A 202 4.04 6.79 -34.31
C ASP A 202 4.40 6.56 -32.84
N MET A 203 4.27 5.31 -32.41
CA MET A 203 4.44 4.90 -31.02
C MET A 203 5.12 3.54 -30.91
N ASP A 204 6.00 3.43 -29.91
CA ASP A 204 6.52 2.16 -29.42
C ASP A 204 5.51 1.50 -28.47
N CYS A 205 5.09 0.30 -28.83
CA CYS A 205 4.03 -0.42 -28.14
C CYS A 205 4.41 -1.87 -27.83
N ILE A 206 3.64 -2.50 -26.95
CA ILE A 206 3.61 -3.95 -26.79
C ILE A 206 2.23 -4.43 -27.25
N ILE A 207 2.19 -5.46 -28.10
CA ILE A 207 0.97 -6.15 -28.52
C ILE A 207 0.82 -7.42 -27.68
N CYS A 208 -0.37 -7.65 -27.14
CA CYS A 208 -0.71 -8.88 -26.45
C CYS A 208 -2.22 -9.11 -26.54
N ASP A 209 -2.65 -10.32 -26.91
CA ASP A 209 -4.06 -10.72 -26.98
C ASP A 209 -4.95 -9.73 -27.78
N ARG A 210 -4.46 -9.23 -28.92
CA ARG A 210 -5.11 -8.24 -29.82
C ARG A 210 -5.31 -6.83 -29.23
N LEU A 211 -4.60 -6.52 -28.15
CA LEU A 211 -4.51 -5.17 -27.61
C LEU A 211 -3.12 -4.60 -27.87
N VAL A 212 -3.08 -3.33 -28.26
CA VAL A 212 -1.87 -2.53 -28.44
C VAL A 212 -1.68 -1.66 -27.22
N TYR A 213 -0.65 -1.89 -26.44
CA TYR A 213 -0.35 -1.18 -25.20
C TYR A 213 0.70 -0.10 -25.44
N TYR A 214 0.32 1.15 -25.22
CA TYR A 214 1.26 2.28 -25.12
C TYR A 214 1.75 2.48 -23.69
N SER A 215 0.92 2.15 -22.69
CA SER A 215 1.31 2.12 -21.29
C SER A 215 0.47 1.10 -20.51
N PRO A 216 0.82 0.78 -19.25
CA PRO A 216 0.00 -0.07 -18.40
C PRO A 216 -1.44 0.42 -18.17
N GLN A 217 -1.71 1.69 -18.45
CA GLN A 217 -3.01 2.34 -18.25
C GLN A 217 -3.58 2.95 -19.54
N MET A 218 -3.04 2.58 -20.70
CA MET A 218 -3.54 3.04 -22.00
C MET A 218 -3.26 1.98 -23.06
N CYS A 219 -4.31 1.44 -23.65
CA CYS A 219 -4.23 0.53 -24.77
C CYS A 219 -5.34 0.77 -25.80
N PHE A 220 -5.17 0.17 -26.97
CA PHE A 220 -6.08 0.27 -28.10
C PHE A 220 -6.42 -1.13 -28.60
N ARG A 221 -7.54 -1.28 -29.29
CA ARG A 221 -7.83 -2.52 -30.02
C ARG A 221 -6.99 -2.54 -31.29
N GLU A 222 -6.30 -3.65 -31.52
CA GLU A 222 -5.52 -3.82 -32.76
C GLU A 222 -6.40 -3.78 -34.02
N SER A 223 -7.68 -4.12 -33.90
CA SER A 223 -8.66 -4.09 -34.99
C SER A 223 -9.30 -2.71 -35.22
N ASP A 224 -8.94 -1.68 -34.45
CA ASP A 224 -9.47 -0.34 -34.66
C ASP A 224 -8.89 0.24 -35.97
N SER A 225 -9.73 0.80 -36.82
CA SER A 225 -9.30 1.32 -38.14
C SER A 225 -8.32 2.49 -38.04
N ARG A 226 -8.21 3.12 -36.85
CA ARG A 226 -7.27 4.20 -36.56
C ARG A 226 -5.94 3.70 -35.99
N VAL A 227 -5.73 2.39 -35.93
CA VAL A 227 -4.52 1.74 -35.39
C VAL A 227 -3.87 0.91 -36.51
N HIS A 228 -2.63 1.25 -36.85
CA HIS A 228 -1.87 0.59 -37.89
C HIS A 228 -0.56 0.05 -37.33
N VAL A 229 -0.42 -1.27 -37.30
CA VAL A 229 0.83 -1.93 -36.88
C VAL A 229 1.81 -1.86 -38.05
N LEU A 230 2.91 -1.12 -37.86
CA LEU A 230 3.95 -0.93 -38.87
C LEU A 230 4.95 -2.10 -38.84
N GLU A 231 5.41 -2.45 -37.64
CA GLU A 231 6.45 -3.47 -37.44
C GLU A 231 6.17 -4.30 -36.18
N ARG A 232 6.69 -5.54 -36.14
CA ARG A 232 6.59 -6.46 -35.00
C ARG A 232 7.92 -7.12 -34.71
N TYR A 233 8.16 -7.36 -33.42
CA TYR A 233 9.36 -7.95 -32.90
C TYR A 233 9.01 -8.91 -31.76
N ASP A 234 9.55 -10.13 -31.81
CA ASP A 234 9.33 -11.12 -30.74
C ASP A 234 10.17 -10.81 -29.47
N ALA A 235 11.23 -10.02 -29.63
CA ALA A 235 12.06 -9.51 -28.54
C ALA A 235 12.08 -7.98 -28.56
N ARG A 236 12.37 -7.35 -27.40
CA ARG A 236 12.48 -5.89 -27.31
C ARG A 236 13.63 -5.42 -28.21
N PRO A 237 13.38 -4.52 -29.18
CA PRO A 237 14.46 -3.95 -30.00
C PRO A 237 15.48 -3.22 -29.13
N VAL A 238 16.77 -3.40 -29.45
CA VAL A 238 17.88 -2.75 -28.74
C VAL A 238 17.97 -1.26 -29.08
N HIS A 239 17.61 -0.90 -30.32
CA HIS A 239 17.62 0.46 -30.83
C HIS A 239 16.22 0.87 -31.28
N GLY A 240 15.91 2.15 -31.12
CA GLY A 240 14.67 2.74 -31.61
C GLY A 240 13.41 2.28 -30.88
N PHE A 241 13.49 1.67 -29.69
CA PHE A 241 12.33 1.43 -28.83
C PHE A 241 12.48 2.25 -27.54
N GLU A 242 11.89 3.44 -27.51
CA GLU A 242 12.18 4.48 -26.50
C GLU A 242 11.07 4.65 -25.45
N ASN A 243 9.98 3.89 -25.56
CA ASN A 243 8.85 4.05 -24.63
C ASN A 243 9.12 3.40 -23.25
N GLU A 244 9.70 4.21 -22.35
CA GLU A 244 10.02 3.84 -20.98
C GLU A 244 8.79 3.44 -20.14
N ARG A 245 7.58 3.88 -20.50
CA ARG A 245 6.35 3.53 -19.76
C ARG A 245 6.06 2.03 -19.80
N LEU A 246 6.66 1.31 -20.75
CA LEU A 246 6.51 -0.13 -20.95
C LEU A 246 7.67 -0.94 -20.36
N ASN A 247 8.57 -0.32 -19.59
CA ASN A 247 9.66 -1.06 -18.94
C ASN A 247 9.12 -2.18 -18.04
N PHE A 248 9.58 -3.40 -18.30
CA PHE A 248 9.18 -4.64 -17.62
C PHE A 248 7.66 -4.93 -17.68
N PHE A 249 6.95 -4.36 -18.65
CA PHE A 249 5.50 -4.50 -18.74
C PHE A 249 5.07 -5.89 -19.22
N GLU A 250 5.91 -6.56 -20.01
CA GLU A 250 5.76 -7.95 -20.44
C GLU A 250 5.52 -8.90 -19.25
N GLU A 251 6.20 -8.70 -18.11
CA GLU A 251 5.95 -9.48 -16.90
C GLU A 251 4.53 -9.26 -16.37
N LYS A 252 4.05 -8.00 -16.34
CA LYS A 252 2.67 -7.72 -15.92
C LYS A 252 1.65 -8.35 -16.86
N LEU A 253 1.94 -8.39 -18.16
CA LEU A 253 1.10 -9.05 -19.15
C LEU A 253 1.07 -10.57 -18.95
N LEU A 254 2.18 -11.21 -18.57
CA LEU A 254 2.18 -12.61 -18.14
C LEU A 254 1.32 -12.81 -16.88
N LYS A 255 1.44 -11.91 -15.91
CA LYS A 255 0.71 -11.97 -14.64
C LYS A 255 -0.79 -11.84 -14.79
N PHE A 256 -1.28 -10.85 -15.54
CA PHE A 256 -2.70 -10.49 -15.60
C PHE A 256 -3.37 -10.90 -16.91
N LYS A 257 -4.61 -11.38 -16.81
CA LYS A 257 -5.50 -11.67 -17.94
C LYS A 257 -5.77 -10.37 -18.70
N THR A 258 -5.93 -10.45 -20.01
CA THR A 258 -6.29 -9.30 -20.88
C THR A 258 -7.52 -8.54 -20.36
N GLY A 259 -8.49 -9.26 -19.81
CA GLY A 259 -9.69 -8.70 -19.20
C GLY A 259 -9.42 -7.65 -18.11
N PHE A 260 -8.30 -7.75 -17.38
CA PHE A 260 -7.91 -6.77 -16.36
C PHE A 260 -7.68 -5.38 -16.95
N TYR A 261 -7.22 -5.31 -18.20
CA TYR A 261 -6.84 -4.07 -18.87
C TYR A 261 -7.96 -3.44 -19.69
N ARG A 262 -9.14 -4.07 -19.79
CA ARG A 262 -10.26 -3.53 -20.59
C ARG A 262 -10.65 -2.11 -20.22
N ARG A 263 -10.54 -1.74 -18.93
CA ARG A 263 -10.81 -0.38 -18.43
C ARG A 263 -9.85 0.69 -18.94
N TYR A 264 -8.76 0.30 -19.60
CA TYR A 264 -7.74 1.19 -20.13
C TYR A 264 -7.77 1.29 -21.66
N ILE A 265 -8.73 0.62 -22.30
CA ILE A 265 -8.94 0.71 -23.74
C ILE A 265 -9.44 2.12 -24.06
N LYS A 266 -8.78 2.79 -25.02
CA LYS A 266 -9.25 4.02 -25.64
C LYS A 266 -10.05 3.68 -26.89
N GLU A 267 -11.18 4.36 -27.04
CA GLU A 267 -12.14 4.25 -28.15
C GLU A 267 -12.39 5.64 -28.72
#